data_AF-A0A352M3J6-F1
#
_entry.id   AF-A0A352M3J6-F1
#
_cell.length_a   1.000
_cell.length_b   1.000
_cell.length_c   1.000
_cell.angle_alpha   90.00
_cell.angle_beta   90.00
_cell.angle_gamma   90.00
#
_symmetry.space_group_name_H-M   'P 1'
#
loop_
_entity.id
_entity.type
_entity.pdbx_description
1 polymer ?
#
loop_
_entity_poly.entity_id
_entity_poly.type
_entity_poly.pdbx_seq_one_letter_code
_entity_poly.pdbx_strand_id
1 'polypeptide(L)'
;GETNPKSVKDGESYSFKTKDFTKSYKVIAKSKTTANKMLATFVGKVKENQTVPNRDITPLDTAMSLIYADANKDASVFAQEEAVKKGDASFMKKITPIVADLEAKRNTTIKSVNFTDLSKLEQAYKDAVLGSTSASEIAKIREGLDAYIGKLEAQLTAAEKLRDALSLVATNGRRQNETFVKESKTKIKDILSMENFDPFKDTTNADVYKEAKISYGLVCCDLGDIFKNKVGSQTAGAAKGAKNLMAAYQTIKGKIDPQAKALYEEGYNTIKNLKLDDRDKTAGRDKGAAAAMLKNASELAKEDPSKLNDAKVKADSLLAKLDSEKSSSFTLPTGEAVDRNSILEDKGNAFINGGKPAESVKVFNEITDARVKNFGLGQAYMDLNSLDNAFLMLKSAVKDIVKSSNGYEARMLAEEDFDGVNEALFAFAALLDK
;
A
#
# COMPACT_ATOMS: atom_id res chain seq x y z
N GLY A 1 -5.18 -42.43 9.24
CA GLY A 1 -5.13 -43.62 10.08
C GLY A 1 -3.70 -43.83 10.51
N GLU A 2 -3.45 -43.75 11.81
CA GLU A 2 -2.31 -44.38 12.48
C GLU A 2 -2.82 -44.82 13.85
N THR A 3 -2.43 -46.03 14.23
CA THR A 3 -2.80 -46.80 15.41
C THR A 3 -2.28 -46.16 16.71
N ASN A 4 -3.13 -45.97 17.71
CA ASN A 4 -2.68 -45.85 19.11
C ASN A 4 -2.62 -47.26 19.73
N PRO A 5 -1.77 -47.55 20.74
CA PRO A 5 -0.84 -46.65 21.46
C PRO A 5 0.61 -47.19 21.53
N LYS A 6 1.59 -46.32 21.80
CA LYS A 6 2.91 -46.77 22.29
C LYS A 6 2.77 -47.13 23.77
N SER A 7 3.24 -48.32 24.13
CA SER A 7 3.38 -48.78 25.52
C SER A 7 4.17 -47.76 26.35
N VAL A 8 3.67 -47.46 27.54
CA VAL A 8 4.25 -46.50 28.50
C VAL A 8 4.81 -47.28 29.69
N LYS A 9 6.02 -46.96 30.15
CA LYS A 9 6.65 -47.66 31.29
C LYS A 9 6.14 -47.14 32.63
N ASP A 10 6.20 -48.02 33.62
CA ASP A 10 5.75 -47.72 34.99
C ASP A 10 6.47 -46.49 35.58
N GLY A 11 5.71 -45.48 35.97
CA GLY A 11 6.23 -44.22 36.52
C GLY A 11 6.71 -43.16 35.51
N GLU A 12 6.62 -43.38 34.19
CA GLU A 12 6.98 -42.34 33.21
C GLU A 12 5.96 -41.20 33.10
N SER A 13 6.46 -39.96 33.05
CA SER A 13 5.66 -38.79 32.68
C SER A 13 5.39 -38.80 31.18
N TYR A 14 4.23 -39.34 30.77
CA TYR A 14 3.86 -39.43 29.37
C TYR A 14 3.32 -38.11 28.81
N SER A 15 3.77 -37.73 27.61
CA SER A 15 3.36 -36.48 26.97
C SER A 15 3.00 -36.76 25.50
N PHE A 16 1.71 -36.66 25.14
CA PHE A 16 1.27 -36.80 23.75
C PHE A 16 1.84 -35.68 22.86
N LYS A 17 2.48 -36.00 21.73
CA LYS A 17 2.67 -35.01 20.64
C LYS A 17 1.42 -35.06 19.78
N THR A 18 0.68 -33.97 19.71
CA THR A 18 -0.58 -33.89 18.95
C THR A 18 -0.33 -33.07 17.69
N LYS A 19 -0.63 -33.68 16.53
CA LYS A 19 -0.44 -33.08 15.20
C LYS A 19 -1.75 -32.56 14.60
N ASP A 20 -2.84 -32.65 15.36
CA ASP A 20 -4.18 -32.21 14.95
C ASP A 20 -4.86 -31.54 16.15
N PHE A 21 -5.06 -30.23 16.05
CA PHE A 21 -5.55 -29.37 17.13
C PHE A 21 -7.04 -29.59 17.44
N THR A 22 -7.75 -30.39 16.64
CA THR A 22 -9.19 -30.62 16.83
C THR A 22 -9.54 -31.75 17.80
N LYS A 23 -8.54 -32.54 18.28
CA LYS A 23 -8.85 -33.78 19.04
C LYS A 23 -7.96 -34.11 20.25
N SER A 24 -7.22 -33.19 20.88
CA SER A 24 -6.40 -33.60 22.04
C SER A 24 -6.08 -32.54 23.09
N TYR A 25 -6.47 -32.86 24.33
CA TYR A 25 -6.14 -32.22 25.60
C TYR A 25 -4.70 -32.56 26.03
N LYS A 26 -3.91 -31.59 26.51
CA LYS A 26 -2.61 -31.85 27.16
C LYS A 26 -2.32 -30.92 28.35
N VAL A 27 -2.29 -31.53 29.54
CA VAL A 27 -1.31 -31.47 30.67
C VAL A 27 -0.47 -30.19 30.84
N ILE A 28 -0.44 -29.60 32.06
CA ILE A 28 0.78 -29.22 32.83
C ILE A 28 0.43 -28.87 34.29
N ALA A 29 1.33 -29.26 35.21
CA ALA A 29 1.24 -29.20 36.66
C ALA A 29 1.56 -27.83 37.32
N LYS A 30 1.03 -27.67 38.56
CA LYS A 30 1.43 -26.86 39.75
C LYS A 30 1.66 -25.34 39.63
N SER A 31 0.77 -24.53 40.27
CA SER A 31 1.15 -23.49 41.27
C SER A 31 -0.07 -22.87 41.99
N LYS A 32 0.17 -22.31 43.19
CA LYS A 32 -0.69 -22.12 44.39
C LYS A 32 -1.48 -20.81 44.49
N THR A 33 -1.74 -20.07 43.42
CA THR A 33 -2.53 -18.80 43.40
C THR A 33 -2.65 -18.35 41.94
N THR A 34 -3.74 -17.83 41.36
CA THR A 34 -5.18 -17.68 41.66
C THR A 34 -5.82 -17.41 40.28
N ALA A 35 -7.04 -17.87 40.01
CA ALA A 35 -7.81 -17.71 38.75
C ALA A 35 -7.65 -18.83 37.68
N ASN A 36 -8.15 -20.02 38.05
CA ASN A 36 -9.05 -20.91 37.30
C ASN A 36 -8.78 -21.20 35.81
N LYS A 37 -7.82 -22.12 35.58
CA LYS A 37 -7.71 -22.95 34.36
C LYS A 37 -8.65 -24.15 34.49
N MET A 38 -9.67 -24.34 33.64
CA MET A 38 -10.35 -25.64 33.55
C MET A 38 -9.57 -26.55 32.59
N LEU A 39 -8.55 -27.21 33.14
CA LEU A 39 -7.83 -28.32 32.52
C LEU A 39 -8.40 -29.62 33.09
N ALA A 40 -9.20 -30.34 32.30
CA ALA A 40 -9.59 -31.71 32.61
C ALA A 40 -8.33 -32.57 32.76
N THR A 41 -8.10 -33.08 33.96
CA THR A 41 -6.93 -33.89 34.31
C THR A 41 -7.41 -35.31 34.59
N PHE A 42 -6.83 -36.32 33.94
CA PHE A 42 -6.89 -37.69 34.44
C PHE A 42 -5.96 -37.73 35.67
N VAL A 43 -6.54 -37.85 36.87
CA VAL A 43 -5.80 -37.70 38.13
C VAL A 43 -5.64 -39.04 38.83
N GLY A 44 -4.74 -39.85 38.27
CA GLY A 44 -4.26 -41.08 38.90
C GLY A 44 -3.11 -41.67 38.09
N LYS A 45 -2.29 -42.53 38.72
CA LYS A 45 -1.21 -43.25 38.05
C LYS A 45 -1.82 -44.27 37.08
N VAL A 46 -1.40 -44.21 35.82
CA VAL A 46 -1.79 -45.19 34.80
C VAL A 46 -0.82 -46.35 34.88
N LYS A 47 -1.33 -47.59 34.96
CA LYS A 47 -0.49 -48.80 34.99
C LYS A 47 -0.01 -49.18 33.58
N GLU A 48 1.12 -49.85 33.51
CA GLU A 48 1.63 -50.44 32.27
C GLU A 48 0.53 -51.34 31.64
N ASN A 49 0.25 -51.14 30.35
CA ASN A 49 -0.81 -51.79 29.56
C ASN A 49 -2.27 -51.41 29.86
N GLN A 50 -2.53 -50.34 30.63
CA GLN A 50 -3.89 -49.82 30.82
C GLN A 50 -4.34 -48.99 29.60
N THR A 51 -5.36 -49.45 28.89
CA THR A 51 -6.00 -48.68 27.80
C THR A 51 -6.86 -47.56 28.39
N VAL A 52 -6.52 -46.30 28.07
CA VAL A 52 -7.36 -45.14 28.39
C VAL A 52 -8.29 -44.87 27.19
N PRO A 53 -9.59 -45.17 27.27
CA PRO A 53 -10.52 -44.87 26.20
C PRO A 53 -10.72 -43.35 26.08
N ASN A 54 -10.87 -42.86 24.84
CA ASN A 54 -11.36 -41.51 24.62
C ASN A 54 -12.77 -41.39 25.20
N ARG A 55 -12.96 -40.44 26.13
CA ARG A 55 -14.27 -40.09 26.68
C ARG A 55 -14.45 -38.58 26.65
N ASP A 56 -15.66 -38.13 26.37
CA ASP A 56 -16.02 -36.72 26.51
C ASP A 56 -16.08 -36.37 28.00
N ILE A 57 -15.31 -35.36 28.40
CA ILE A 57 -15.24 -34.91 29.78
C ILE A 57 -16.26 -33.79 29.98
N THR A 58 -17.20 -34.01 30.91
CA THR A 58 -18.21 -33.00 31.25
C THR A 58 -17.69 -32.03 32.33
N PRO A 59 -18.34 -30.86 32.51
CA PRO A 59 -18.01 -29.94 33.60
C PRO A 59 -18.14 -30.57 35.00
N LEU A 60 -19.10 -31.49 35.17
CA LEU A 60 -19.26 -32.29 36.39
C LEU A 60 -18.04 -33.20 36.65
N ASP A 61 -17.54 -33.89 35.61
CA ASP A 61 -16.36 -34.76 35.71
C ASP A 61 -15.10 -33.99 36.10
N THR A 62 -14.99 -32.77 35.58
CA THR A 62 -13.91 -31.84 35.90
C THR A 62 -14.00 -31.36 37.36
N ALA A 63 -15.20 -31.00 37.82
CA ALA A 63 -15.42 -30.57 39.21
C ALA A 63 -15.12 -31.69 40.21
N MET A 64 -15.57 -32.92 39.94
CA MET A 64 -15.25 -34.05 40.81
C MET A 64 -13.76 -34.39 40.82
N SER A 65 -13.09 -34.28 39.68
CA SER A 65 -11.64 -34.44 39.58
C SER A 65 -10.90 -33.41 40.43
N LEU A 66 -11.35 -32.16 40.50
CA LEU A 66 -10.72 -31.14 41.35
C LEU A 66 -10.90 -31.39 42.85
N ILE A 67 -12.01 -32.01 43.24
CA ILE A 67 -12.34 -32.26 44.66
C ILE A 67 -11.66 -33.54 45.18
N TYR A 68 -11.56 -34.57 44.35
CA TYR A 68 -11.11 -35.91 44.75
C TYR A 68 -9.82 -36.37 44.08
N ALA A 69 -9.15 -35.48 43.34
CA ALA A 69 -7.83 -35.74 42.76
C ALA A 69 -6.83 -36.20 43.81
N ASP A 70 -6.23 -37.36 43.59
CA ASP A 70 -5.06 -37.82 44.34
C ASP A 70 -4.03 -38.41 43.37
N ALA A 71 -2.90 -37.71 43.23
CA ALA A 71 -1.81 -38.10 42.34
C ALA A 71 -1.08 -39.39 42.78
N ASN A 72 -1.36 -39.89 43.99
CA ASN A 72 -0.78 -41.13 44.51
C ASN A 72 -1.66 -42.36 44.27
N LYS A 73 -2.92 -42.18 43.86
CA LYS A 73 -3.86 -43.27 43.57
C LYS A 73 -3.77 -43.73 42.11
N ASP A 74 -4.13 -44.98 41.87
CA ASP A 74 -4.26 -45.51 40.52
C ASP A 74 -5.46 -44.88 39.79
N ALA A 75 -5.33 -44.64 38.48
CA ALA A 75 -6.40 -44.05 37.67
C ALA A 75 -7.69 -44.90 37.64
N SER A 76 -7.57 -46.22 37.76
CA SER A 76 -8.72 -47.13 37.85
C SER A 76 -9.49 -46.97 39.16
N VAL A 77 -8.81 -46.67 40.26
CA VAL A 77 -9.43 -46.42 41.58
C VAL A 77 -10.18 -45.11 41.54
N PHE A 78 -9.59 -44.06 40.95
CA PHE A 78 -10.29 -42.79 40.75
C PHE A 78 -11.54 -42.93 39.88
N ALA A 79 -11.48 -43.69 38.78
CA ALA A 79 -12.64 -43.94 37.92
C ALA A 79 -13.78 -44.67 38.66
N GLN A 80 -13.46 -45.58 39.57
CA GLN A 80 -14.42 -46.25 40.44
C GLN A 80 -15.03 -45.29 41.47
N GLU A 81 -14.20 -44.49 42.15
CA GLU A 81 -14.66 -43.46 43.09
C GLU A 81 -15.57 -42.43 42.40
N GLU A 82 -15.23 -42.01 41.20
CA GLU A 82 -16.04 -41.14 40.34
C GLU A 82 -17.40 -41.78 40.00
N ALA A 83 -17.42 -43.04 39.57
CA ALA A 83 -18.66 -43.75 39.27
C ALA A 83 -19.56 -43.90 40.51
N VAL A 84 -18.97 -44.20 41.67
CA VAL A 84 -19.68 -44.32 42.95
C VAL A 84 -20.27 -42.96 43.37
N LYS A 85 -19.52 -41.86 43.22
CA LYS A 85 -20.03 -40.52 43.58
C LYS A 85 -21.09 -40.01 42.63
N LYS A 86 -21.02 -40.34 41.35
CA LYS A 86 -22.11 -40.09 40.38
C LYS A 86 -23.38 -40.86 40.71
N GLY A 87 -23.26 -42.06 41.29
CA GLY A 87 -24.39 -42.85 41.78
C GLY A 87 -24.96 -42.40 43.13
N ASP A 88 -24.25 -41.56 43.89
CA ASP A 88 -24.69 -41.06 45.20
C ASP A 88 -25.62 -39.85 45.03
N ALA A 89 -26.93 -40.08 45.20
CA ALA A 89 -27.96 -39.06 45.04
C ALA A 89 -27.80 -37.87 46.01
N SER A 90 -27.26 -38.08 47.23
CA SER A 90 -27.05 -37.03 48.21
C SER A 90 -25.87 -36.13 47.83
N PHE A 91 -24.81 -36.74 47.31
CA PHE A 91 -23.66 -36.03 46.76
C PHE A 91 -24.05 -35.25 45.49
N MET A 92 -24.75 -35.90 44.56
CA MET A 92 -25.19 -35.28 43.31
C MET A 92 -26.11 -34.08 43.55
N LYS A 93 -27.01 -34.17 44.54
CA LYS A 93 -27.89 -33.06 44.92
C LYS A 93 -27.13 -31.82 45.43
N LYS A 94 -25.92 -32.00 45.98
CA LYS A 94 -25.07 -30.92 46.48
C LYS A 94 -24.18 -30.31 45.38
N ILE A 95 -23.59 -31.14 44.52
CA ILE A 95 -22.62 -30.66 43.52
C ILE A 95 -23.28 -30.10 42.25
N THR A 96 -24.42 -30.66 41.85
CA THR A 96 -25.16 -30.22 40.64
C THR A 96 -25.47 -28.71 40.63
N PRO A 97 -26.03 -28.10 41.68
CA PRO A 97 -26.30 -26.66 41.68
C PRO A 97 -25.03 -25.81 41.66
N ILE A 98 -23.91 -26.29 42.22
CA ILE A 98 -22.62 -25.59 42.21
C ILE A 98 -22.03 -25.58 40.79
N VAL A 99 -22.10 -26.71 40.09
CA VAL A 99 -21.66 -26.81 38.68
C VAL A 99 -22.52 -25.92 37.78
N ALA A 100 -23.84 -25.94 37.98
CA ALA A 100 -24.77 -25.09 37.23
C ALA A 100 -24.53 -23.58 37.48
N ASP A 101 -24.23 -23.17 38.71
CA ASP A 101 -23.88 -21.77 39.04
C ASP A 101 -22.54 -21.36 38.40
N LEU A 102 -21.54 -22.25 38.39
CA LEU A 102 -20.27 -22.00 37.70
C LEU A 102 -20.44 -21.87 36.18
N GLU A 103 -21.29 -22.69 35.58
CA GLU A 103 -21.66 -22.59 34.16
C GLU A 103 -22.45 -21.30 33.85
N ALA A 104 -23.38 -20.92 34.72
CA ALA A 104 -24.13 -19.67 34.60
C ALA A 104 -23.20 -18.45 34.71
N LYS A 105 -22.24 -18.47 35.64
CA LYS A 105 -21.21 -17.44 35.79
C LYS A 105 -20.29 -17.39 34.56
N ARG A 106 -19.85 -18.53 34.02
CA ARG A 106 -19.08 -18.61 32.76
C ARG A 106 -19.86 -17.98 31.60
N ASN A 107 -21.12 -18.36 31.42
CA ASN A 107 -22.00 -17.82 30.36
C ASN A 107 -22.23 -16.32 30.50
N THR A 108 -22.35 -15.82 31.74
CA THR A 108 -22.51 -14.40 32.03
C THR A 108 -21.24 -13.63 31.69
N THR A 109 -20.07 -14.14 32.05
CA THR A 109 -18.76 -13.55 31.69
C THR A 109 -18.56 -13.48 30.18
N ILE A 110 -18.93 -14.53 29.43
CA ILE A 110 -18.81 -14.54 27.96
C ILE A 110 -19.79 -13.54 27.30
N LYS A 111 -21.03 -13.42 27.82
CA LYS A 111 -22.06 -12.54 27.25
C LYS A 111 -21.90 -11.07 27.60
N SER A 112 -21.15 -10.71 28.64
CA SER A 112 -21.06 -9.34 29.19
C SER A 112 -19.78 -8.59 28.84
N VAL A 113 -18.81 -9.20 28.15
CA VAL A 113 -17.51 -8.58 27.88
C VAL A 113 -17.46 -7.98 26.47
N ASN A 114 -17.21 -6.67 26.40
CA ASN A 114 -16.76 -6.01 25.16
C ASN A 114 -15.27 -6.35 24.93
N PHE A 115 -14.97 -7.05 23.82
CA PHE A 115 -13.63 -7.50 23.47
C PHE A 115 -12.82 -6.38 22.78
N THR A 116 -12.33 -5.42 23.57
CA THR A 116 -11.52 -4.29 23.04
C THR A 116 -10.01 -4.52 23.08
N ASP A 117 -9.54 -5.65 23.61
CA ASP A 117 -8.12 -5.94 23.91
C ASP A 117 -7.77 -7.38 23.52
N LEU A 118 -6.63 -7.56 22.85
CA LEU A 118 -6.10 -8.85 22.37
C LEU A 118 -5.95 -9.89 23.48
N SER A 119 -5.53 -9.46 24.67
CA SER A 119 -5.38 -10.35 25.83
C SER A 119 -6.72 -10.96 26.25
N LYS A 120 -7.81 -10.18 26.17
CA LYS A 120 -9.17 -10.61 26.49
C LYS A 120 -9.78 -11.48 25.40
N LEU A 121 -9.43 -11.20 24.14
CA LEU A 121 -9.84 -11.99 22.98
C LEU A 121 -9.14 -13.36 22.98
N GLU A 122 -7.85 -13.40 23.27
CA GLU A 122 -7.07 -14.64 23.41
C GLU A 122 -7.57 -15.48 24.60
N GLN A 123 -7.95 -14.83 25.70
CA GLN A 123 -8.59 -15.49 26.84
C GLN A 123 -9.97 -16.07 26.49
N ALA A 124 -10.82 -15.31 25.78
CA ALA A 124 -12.14 -15.78 25.33
C ALA A 124 -12.06 -16.92 24.30
N TYR A 125 -11.09 -16.85 23.38
CA TYR A 125 -10.80 -17.93 22.44
C TYR A 125 -10.32 -19.19 23.17
N LYS A 126 -9.42 -19.06 24.16
CA LYS A 126 -9.01 -20.18 25.03
C LYS A 126 -10.21 -20.76 25.81
N ASP A 127 -11.11 -19.92 26.32
CA ASP A 127 -12.29 -20.34 27.10
C ASP A 127 -13.40 -21.00 26.25
N ALA A 128 -13.46 -20.70 24.94
CA ALA A 128 -14.37 -21.33 23.99
C ALA A 128 -13.82 -22.62 23.39
N VAL A 129 -12.51 -22.67 23.10
CA VAL A 129 -11.82 -23.88 22.64
C VAL A 129 -11.82 -24.97 23.73
N LEU A 130 -11.93 -24.60 25.02
CA LEU A 130 -12.01 -25.54 26.15
C LEU A 130 -13.42 -26.10 26.45
N GLY A 131 -14.41 -25.92 25.56
CA GLY A 131 -15.65 -26.70 25.61
C GLY A 131 -16.95 -25.92 25.37
N SER A 132 -17.07 -25.22 24.25
CA SER A 132 -18.38 -24.78 23.74
C SER A 132 -18.70 -25.47 22.41
N THR A 133 -19.87 -26.10 22.32
CA THR A 133 -20.46 -26.62 21.07
C THR A 133 -21.50 -25.66 20.48
N SER A 134 -21.65 -24.47 21.07
CA SER A 134 -22.67 -23.49 20.68
C SER A 134 -22.20 -22.65 19.48
N ALA A 135 -22.87 -22.82 18.33
CA ALA A 135 -22.59 -22.07 17.11
C ALA A 135 -22.67 -20.54 17.30
N SER A 136 -23.55 -20.06 18.20
CA SER A 136 -23.71 -18.63 18.48
C SER A 136 -22.54 -18.02 19.25
N GLU A 137 -21.87 -18.79 20.10
CA GLU A 137 -20.70 -18.32 20.86
C GLU A 137 -19.46 -18.27 19.99
N ILE A 138 -19.29 -19.28 19.12
CA ILE A 138 -18.23 -19.31 18.10
C ILE A 138 -18.37 -18.14 17.12
N ALA A 139 -19.59 -17.81 16.70
CA ALA A 139 -19.85 -16.66 15.82
C ALA A 139 -19.42 -15.33 16.47
N LYS A 140 -19.74 -15.10 17.75
CA LYS A 140 -19.34 -13.87 18.45
C LYS A 140 -17.83 -13.74 18.64
N ILE A 141 -17.13 -14.85 18.88
CA ILE A 141 -15.67 -14.85 18.99
C ILE A 141 -15.04 -14.59 17.63
N ARG A 142 -15.61 -15.15 16.56
CA ARG A 142 -15.20 -14.86 15.18
C ARG A 142 -15.40 -13.39 14.83
N GLU A 143 -16.55 -12.80 15.16
CA GLU A 143 -16.80 -11.37 14.97
C GLU A 143 -15.80 -10.49 15.73
N GLY A 144 -15.43 -10.86 16.96
CA GLY A 144 -14.39 -10.17 17.73
C GLY A 144 -12.98 -10.31 17.15
N LEU A 145 -12.65 -11.49 16.60
CA LEU A 145 -11.41 -11.75 15.87
C LEU A 145 -11.35 -10.96 14.56
N ASP A 146 -12.41 -10.96 13.77
CA ASP A 146 -12.50 -10.20 12.52
C ASP A 146 -12.38 -8.69 12.78
N ALA A 147 -12.97 -8.17 13.85
CA ALA A 147 -12.81 -6.78 14.26
C ALA A 147 -11.38 -6.44 14.73
N TYR A 148 -10.67 -7.38 15.36
CA TYR A 148 -9.27 -7.19 15.76
C TYR A 148 -8.30 -7.37 14.57
N ILE A 149 -8.60 -8.28 13.64
CA ILE A 149 -7.90 -8.42 12.36
C ILE A 149 -8.08 -7.13 11.54
N GLY A 150 -9.28 -6.57 11.46
CA GLY A 150 -9.48 -5.25 10.85
C GLY A 150 -8.67 -4.13 11.52
N LYS A 151 -8.46 -4.20 12.85
CA LYS A 151 -7.56 -3.28 13.58
C LYS A 151 -6.07 -3.56 13.29
N LEU A 152 -5.66 -4.81 13.11
CA LEU A 152 -4.29 -5.20 12.73
C LEU A 152 -3.98 -4.88 11.26
N GLU A 153 -4.95 -5.01 10.36
CA GLU A 153 -4.87 -4.59 8.95
C GLU A 153 -4.87 -3.07 8.80
N ALA A 154 -5.41 -2.35 9.79
CA ALA A 154 -5.21 -0.92 10.01
C ALA A 154 -3.87 -0.60 10.71
N GLN A 155 -3.24 -1.57 11.40
CA GLN A 155 -1.87 -1.45 11.94
C GLN A 155 -0.78 -1.69 10.89
N LEU A 156 -1.08 -2.30 9.73
CA LEU A 156 -0.30 -1.98 8.53
C LEU A 156 -0.73 -0.56 8.12
N THR A 157 -0.03 0.43 8.66
CA THR A 157 -0.49 1.82 8.65
C THR A 157 -0.72 2.28 7.21
N ALA A 158 -1.67 3.20 6.98
CA ALA A 158 -1.85 3.81 5.67
C ALA A 158 -0.51 4.35 5.12
N ALA A 159 0.40 4.77 6.01
CA ALA A 159 1.76 5.19 5.69
C ALA A 159 2.64 4.07 5.11
N GLU A 160 2.61 2.87 5.68
CA GLU A 160 3.34 1.71 5.14
C GLU A 160 2.81 1.29 3.77
N LYS A 161 1.48 1.23 3.61
CA LYS A 161 0.85 0.95 2.31
C LYS A 161 1.23 1.99 1.26
N LEU A 162 1.27 3.26 1.66
CA LEU A 162 1.69 4.34 0.77
C LEU A 162 3.17 4.21 0.40
N ARG A 163 4.05 3.91 1.36
CA ARG A 163 5.47 3.70 1.11
C ARG A 163 5.71 2.52 0.16
N ASP A 164 5.00 1.42 0.32
CA ASP A 164 5.09 0.26 -0.57
C ASP A 164 4.67 0.61 -1.99
N ALA A 165 3.58 1.38 -2.15
CA ALA A 165 3.15 1.87 -3.46
C ALA A 165 4.20 2.80 -4.09
N LEU A 166 4.75 3.73 -3.32
CA LEU A 166 5.78 4.67 -3.79
C LEU A 166 7.10 3.99 -4.15
N SER A 167 7.44 2.87 -3.51
CA SER A 167 8.63 2.09 -3.86
C SER A 167 8.64 1.61 -5.33
N LEU A 168 7.46 1.43 -5.92
CA LEU A 168 7.30 1.04 -7.32
C LEU A 168 7.67 2.16 -8.30
N VAL A 169 7.73 3.41 -7.85
CA VAL A 169 8.03 4.60 -8.68
C VAL A 169 9.21 5.43 -8.15
N ALA A 170 10.01 4.84 -7.26
CA ALA A 170 11.09 5.53 -6.55
C ALA A 170 12.25 5.99 -7.44
N THR A 171 12.40 5.43 -8.65
CA THR A 171 13.50 5.74 -9.58
C THR A 171 12.97 6.12 -10.96
N ASN A 172 13.78 6.82 -11.76
CA ASN A 172 13.36 7.30 -13.07
C ASN A 172 12.95 6.15 -14.02
N GLY A 173 13.80 5.13 -14.16
CA GLY A 173 13.46 3.96 -14.99
C GLY A 173 12.22 3.19 -14.51
N ARG A 174 11.86 3.29 -13.23
CA ARG A 174 10.60 2.72 -12.72
C ARG A 174 9.39 3.58 -13.08
N ARG A 175 9.53 4.92 -13.07
CA ARG A 175 8.48 5.85 -13.51
C ARG A 175 8.19 5.80 -15.01
N GLN A 176 9.13 5.30 -15.80
CA GLN A 176 8.92 5.03 -17.23
C GLN A 176 8.33 3.63 -17.51
N ASN A 177 8.25 2.76 -16.50
CA ASN A 177 7.72 1.41 -16.64
C ASN A 177 6.21 1.36 -16.38
N GLU A 178 5.43 1.17 -17.44
CA GLU A 178 3.97 1.14 -17.37
C GLU A 178 3.41 0.18 -16.31
N THR A 179 4.00 -1.02 -16.16
CA THR A 179 3.53 -2.02 -15.20
C THR A 179 3.67 -1.51 -13.78
N PHE A 180 4.84 -0.98 -13.43
CA PHE A 180 5.10 -0.45 -12.09
C PHE A 180 4.26 0.79 -11.79
N VAL A 181 4.11 1.69 -12.76
CA VAL A 181 3.29 2.90 -12.57
C VAL A 181 1.81 2.54 -12.44
N LYS A 182 1.28 1.60 -13.23
CA LYS A 182 -0.10 1.10 -13.08
C LYS A 182 -0.35 0.44 -11.73
N GLU A 183 0.59 -0.39 -11.27
CA GLU A 183 0.49 -1.04 -9.98
C GLU A 183 0.54 0.00 -8.84
N SER A 184 1.46 0.96 -8.90
CA SER A 184 1.56 2.07 -7.95
C SER A 184 0.26 2.88 -7.90
N LYS A 185 -0.25 3.29 -9.06
CA LYS A 185 -1.53 4.01 -9.18
C LYS A 185 -2.67 3.25 -8.52
N THR A 186 -2.76 1.94 -8.77
CA THR A 186 -3.83 1.09 -8.23
C THR A 186 -3.73 1.02 -6.71
N LYS A 187 -2.54 0.75 -6.16
CA LYS A 187 -2.31 0.71 -4.71
C LYS A 187 -2.62 2.04 -4.03
N ILE A 188 -2.20 3.17 -4.60
CA ILE A 188 -2.51 4.50 -4.04
C ILE A 188 -4.02 4.77 -4.13
N LYS A 189 -4.69 4.38 -5.23
CA LYS A 189 -6.15 4.52 -5.37
C LYS A 189 -6.90 3.72 -4.31
N ASP A 190 -6.45 2.50 -4.01
CA ASP A 190 -7.04 1.66 -2.97
C ASP A 190 -6.90 2.31 -1.60
N ILE A 191 -5.74 2.89 -1.28
CA ILE A 191 -5.53 3.66 -0.04
C ILE A 191 -6.52 4.83 0.04
N LEU A 192 -6.64 5.64 -1.02
CA LEU A 192 -7.56 6.78 -1.07
C LEU A 192 -9.03 6.35 -0.94
N SER A 193 -9.39 5.19 -1.48
CA SER A 193 -10.75 4.65 -1.38
C SER A 193 -11.14 4.28 0.06
N MET A 194 -10.16 3.98 0.90
CA MET A 194 -10.39 3.71 2.33
C MET A 194 -10.48 4.98 3.19
N GLU A 195 -10.13 6.17 2.69
CA GLU A 195 -10.07 7.42 3.49
C GLU A 195 -11.37 7.70 4.25
N ASN A 196 -12.52 7.51 3.60
CA ASN A 196 -13.81 7.79 4.22
C ASN A 196 -14.21 6.77 5.31
N PHE A 197 -13.56 5.61 5.33
CA PHE A 197 -13.82 4.52 6.27
C PHE A 197 -12.76 4.44 7.38
N ASP A 198 -11.68 5.22 7.27
CA ASP A 198 -10.62 5.25 8.28
C ASP A 198 -11.01 6.16 9.46
N PRO A 199 -11.17 5.61 10.68
CA PRO A 199 -11.46 6.39 11.88
C PRO A 199 -10.33 7.37 12.27
N PHE A 200 -9.12 7.20 11.71
CA PHE A 200 -7.96 8.05 11.98
C PHE A 200 -7.67 9.07 10.87
N LYS A 201 -8.54 9.20 9.86
CA LYS A 201 -8.33 10.08 8.70
C LYS A 201 -8.09 11.54 9.06
N ASP A 202 -8.70 12.04 10.13
CA ASP A 202 -8.59 13.44 10.57
C ASP A 202 -7.54 13.64 11.68
N THR A 203 -6.85 12.56 12.08
CA THR A 203 -5.85 12.57 13.16
C THR A 203 -4.51 12.04 12.65
N THR A 204 -4.13 10.82 13.02
CA THR A 204 -2.81 10.22 12.71
C THR A 204 -2.58 10.05 11.21
N ASN A 205 -3.63 9.79 10.43
CA ASN A 205 -3.51 9.50 9.00
C ASN A 205 -3.83 10.70 8.09
N ALA A 206 -4.17 11.87 8.65
CA ALA A 206 -4.51 13.06 7.86
C ALA A 206 -3.38 13.45 6.89
N ASP A 207 -2.16 13.41 7.39
CA ASP A 207 -0.95 13.72 6.66
C ASP A 207 -0.66 12.67 5.56
N VAL A 208 -0.90 11.40 5.86
CA VAL A 208 -0.74 10.29 4.92
C VAL A 208 -1.71 10.42 3.75
N TYR A 209 -2.97 10.77 4.00
CA TYR A 209 -3.95 10.94 2.93
C TYR A 209 -3.66 12.16 2.04
N LYS A 210 -3.15 13.25 2.60
CA LYS A 210 -2.68 14.39 1.80
C LYS A 210 -1.50 13.98 0.92
N GLU A 211 -0.54 13.26 1.47
CA GLU A 211 0.61 12.75 0.73
C GLU A 211 0.21 11.73 -0.34
N ALA A 212 -0.75 10.85 -0.05
CA ALA A 212 -1.33 9.92 -1.02
C ALA A 212 -2.00 10.65 -2.17
N LYS A 213 -2.74 11.75 -1.93
CA LYS A 213 -3.37 12.57 -2.98
C LYS A 213 -2.34 13.24 -3.89
N ILE A 214 -1.26 13.78 -3.30
CA ILE A 214 -0.15 14.38 -4.06
C ILE A 214 0.53 13.32 -4.92
N SER A 215 0.93 12.21 -4.30
CA SER A 215 1.54 11.05 -4.96
C SER A 215 0.68 10.50 -6.07
N TYR A 216 -0.64 10.41 -5.85
CA TYR A 216 -1.58 9.94 -6.85
C TYR A 216 -1.55 10.80 -8.11
N GLY A 217 -1.57 12.13 -7.96
CA GLY A 217 -1.50 13.00 -9.12
C GLY A 217 -0.16 13.01 -9.83
N LEU A 218 0.95 12.73 -9.13
CA LEU A 218 2.26 12.51 -9.75
C LEU A 218 2.29 11.22 -10.57
N VAL A 219 1.84 10.10 -9.98
CA VAL A 219 1.79 8.80 -10.66
C VAL A 219 0.81 8.80 -11.84
N CYS A 220 -0.29 9.55 -11.76
CA CYS A 220 -1.16 9.80 -12.90
C CYS A 220 -0.42 10.55 -14.02
N CYS A 221 0.42 11.52 -13.69
CA CYS A 221 1.26 12.21 -14.67
C CYS A 221 2.24 11.25 -15.32
N ASP A 222 3.00 10.48 -14.54
CA ASP A 222 3.96 9.48 -15.05
C ASP A 222 3.29 8.51 -16.05
N LEU A 223 2.08 8.02 -15.72
CA LEU A 223 1.35 7.12 -16.61
C LEU A 223 0.81 7.85 -17.84
N GLY A 224 0.43 9.13 -17.68
CA GLY A 224 0.04 10.00 -18.78
C GLY A 224 1.19 10.20 -19.77
N ASP A 225 2.41 10.43 -19.26
CA ASP A 225 3.62 10.61 -20.05
C ASP A 225 3.97 9.32 -20.81
N ILE A 226 3.82 8.16 -20.17
CA ILE A 226 3.97 6.85 -20.84
C ILE A 226 2.98 6.72 -22.00
N PHE A 227 1.71 7.07 -21.81
CA PHE A 227 0.70 6.98 -22.88
C PHE A 227 0.91 8.02 -23.97
N LYS A 228 1.35 9.24 -23.62
CA LYS A 228 1.76 10.29 -24.57
C LYS A 228 2.93 9.82 -25.44
N ASN A 229 3.94 9.20 -24.83
CA ASN A 229 5.16 8.78 -25.52
C ASN A 229 4.99 7.48 -26.32
N LYS A 230 3.97 6.69 -26.01
CA LYS A 230 3.54 5.59 -26.88
C LYS A 230 2.88 6.16 -28.13
N VAL A 231 3.63 6.23 -29.22
CA VAL A 231 3.07 6.55 -30.55
C VAL A 231 2.00 5.51 -30.90
N GLY A 232 0.74 5.85 -30.65
CA GLY A 232 -0.40 5.00 -30.96
C GLY A 232 -0.51 4.73 -32.47
N SER A 233 -1.09 3.59 -32.84
CA SER A 233 -1.36 3.23 -34.25
C SER A 233 -2.20 4.28 -34.99
N GLN A 234 -3.02 5.05 -34.26
CA GLN A 234 -3.85 6.13 -34.78
C GLN A 234 -3.06 7.40 -35.14
N THR A 235 -2.11 7.83 -34.30
CA THR A 235 -1.26 9.00 -34.58
C THR A 235 -0.23 8.70 -35.66
N ALA A 236 0.27 7.46 -35.73
CA ALA A 236 1.08 6.98 -36.84
C ALA A 236 0.34 6.99 -38.20
N GLY A 237 -0.96 6.65 -38.21
CA GLY A 237 -1.80 6.71 -39.40
C GLY A 237 -2.02 8.14 -39.92
N ALA A 238 -2.30 9.08 -39.01
CA ALA A 238 -2.47 10.50 -39.35
C ALA A 238 -1.15 11.16 -39.79
N ALA A 239 -0.03 10.82 -39.14
CA ALA A 239 1.31 11.24 -39.54
C ALA A 239 1.72 10.70 -40.92
N LYS A 240 1.36 9.45 -41.25
CA LYS A 240 1.60 8.84 -42.58
C LYS A 240 0.86 9.54 -43.73
N GLY A 241 -0.28 10.17 -43.43
CA GLY A 241 -1.06 10.95 -44.41
C GLY A 241 -0.65 12.42 -44.51
N ALA A 242 0.34 12.86 -43.73
CA ALA A 242 0.80 14.24 -43.74
C ALA A 242 1.61 14.57 -45.00
N LYS A 243 1.49 15.80 -45.48
CA LYS A 243 2.13 16.26 -46.74
C LYS A 243 3.64 16.42 -46.64
N ASN A 244 4.19 16.51 -45.43
CA ASN A 244 5.61 16.57 -45.12
C ASN A 244 5.80 16.21 -43.65
N LEU A 245 7.05 15.97 -43.25
CA LEU A 245 7.38 15.59 -41.88
C LEU A 245 7.07 16.68 -40.84
N MET A 246 7.06 17.98 -41.21
CA MET A 246 6.61 19.06 -40.31
C MET A 246 5.10 18.97 -40.02
N ALA A 247 4.29 18.68 -41.03
CA ALA A 247 2.87 18.44 -40.87
C ALA A 247 2.62 17.14 -40.08
N ALA A 248 3.46 16.12 -40.23
CA ALA A 248 3.42 14.92 -39.40
C ALA A 248 3.74 15.24 -37.95
N TYR A 249 4.79 16.04 -37.69
CA TYR A 249 5.17 16.52 -36.37
C TYR A 249 4.03 17.33 -35.73
N GLN A 250 3.44 18.29 -36.44
CA GLN A 250 2.30 19.06 -35.96
C GLN A 250 1.05 18.20 -35.71
N THR A 251 0.87 17.12 -36.48
CA THR A 251 -0.24 16.17 -36.28
C THR A 251 -0.04 15.31 -35.02
N ILE A 252 1.18 14.86 -34.75
CA ILE A 252 1.55 14.10 -33.56
C ILE A 252 1.55 15.01 -32.32
N LYS A 253 2.13 16.20 -32.44
CA LYS A 253 2.21 17.21 -31.39
C LYS A 253 0.89 17.94 -31.17
N GLY A 254 -0.10 17.84 -32.07
CA GLY A 254 -1.32 18.67 -32.02
C GLY A 254 -2.46 18.12 -31.16
N LYS A 255 -2.49 16.82 -30.83
CA LYS A 255 -3.56 16.23 -29.99
C LYS A 255 -2.97 15.50 -28.80
N ILE A 256 -3.64 15.57 -27.66
CA ILE A 256 -3.31 14.73 -26.51
C ILE A 256 -4.00 13.38 -26.70
N ASP A 257 -3.29 12.28 -26.41
CA ASP A 257 -3.93 10.97 -26.45
C ASP A 257 -5.08 10.93 -25.42
N PRO A 258 -6.27 10.39 -25.76
CA PRO A 258 -7.40 10.38 -24.83
C PRO A 258 -7.12 9.63 -23.52
N GLN A 259 -6.30 8.57 -23.53
CA GLN A 259 -5.91 7.84 -22.33
C GLN A 259 -4.96 8.68 -21.49
N ALA A 260 -3.97 9.33 -22.12
CA ALA A 260 -3.06 10.26 -21.44
C ALA A 260 -3.84 11.43 -20.80
N LYS A 261 -4.75 12.04 -21.56
CA LYS A 261 -5.62 13.13 -21.08
C LYS A 261 -6.41 12.74 -19.84
N ALA A 262 -7.08 11.59 -19.88
CA ALA A 262 -7.89 11.12 -18.77
C ALA A 262 -7.06 10.98 -17.48
N LEU A 263 -5.80 10.55 -17.61
CA LEU A 263 -4.89 10.44 -16.47
C LEU A 263 -4.46 11.82 -15.94
N TYR A 264 -4.09 12.75 -16.81
CA TYR A 264 -3.72 14.10 -16.37
C TYR A 264 -4.91 14.81 -15.69
N GLU A 265 -6.13 14.62 -16.20
CA GLU A 265 -7.35 15.13 -15.57
C GLU A 265 -7.60 14.47 -14.22
N GLU A 266 -7.45 13.15 -14.11
CA GLU A 266 -7.60 12.40 -12.85
C GLU A 266 -6.59 12.90 -11.79
N GLY A 267 -5.32 13.07 -12.18
CA GLY A 267 -4.28 13.61 -11.31
C GLY A 267 -4.52 15.04 -10.88
N TYR A 268 -4.79 15.94 -11.84
CA TYR A 268 -5.10 17.35 -11.57
C TYR A 268 -6.31 17.50 -10.63
N ASN A 269 -7.41 16.77 -10.91
CA ASN A 269 -8.65 16.87 -10.13
C ASN A 269 -8.49 16.39 -8.69
N THR A 270 -7.58 15.44 -8.45
CA THR A 270 -7.29 14.94 -7.11
C THR A 270 -6.60 16.00 -6.23
N ILE A 271 -5.79 16.88 -6.83
CA ILE A 271 -4.93 17.82 -6.08
C ILE A 271 -5.48 19.26 -6.07
N LYS A 272 -6.24 19.69 -7.09
CA LYS A 272 -6.63 21.11 -7.30
C LYS A 272 -7.27 21.80 -6.08
N ASN A 273 -7.96 21.04 -5.22
CA ASN A 273 -8.66 21.55 -4.05
C ASN A 273 -8.05 21.05 -2.72
N LEU A 274 -6.83 20.52 -2.75
CA LEU A 274 -6.16 20.02 -1.56
C LEU A 274 -5.85 21.19 -0.61
N LYS A 275 -6.44 21.14 0.58
CA LYS A 275 -6.20 22.14 1.64
C LYS A 275 -4.93 21.75 2.40
N LEU A 276 -3.99 22.68 2.46
CA LEU A 276 -2.71 22.51 3.14
C LEU A 276 -2.55 23.57 4.23
N ASP A 277 -2.16 23.13 5.43
CA ASP A 277 -1.91 23.98 6.58
C ASP A 277 -0.40 24.30 6.74
N ASP A 278 -0.02 24.98 7.82
CA ASP A 278 1.38 25.35 8.04
C ASP A 278 2.28 24.14 8.38
N ARG A 279 1.72 23.05 8.90
CA ARG A 279 2.46 21.80 9.11
C ARG A 279 2.78 21.15 7.76
N ASP A 280 1.84 21.18 6.82
CA ASP A 280 2.05 20.68 5.46
C ASP A 280 3.15 21.45 4.72
N LYS A 281 3.22 22.78 4.90
CA LYS A 281 4.30 23.60 4.34
C LYS A 281 5.66 23.23 4.92
N THR A 282 5.71 23.02 6.23
CA THR A 282 6.93 22.59 6.92
C THR A 282 7.40 21.21 6.42
N ALA A 283 6.47 20.32 6.09
CA ALA A 283 6.73 19.01 5.49
C ALA A 283 6.99 19.04 3.97
N GLY A 284 6.93 20.22 3.32
CA GLY A 284 7.14 20.37 1.88
C GLY A 284 6.01 19.84 0.99
N ARG A 285 4.85 19.48 1.55
CA ARG A 285 3.70 18.97 0.79
C ARG A 285 3.08 20.03 -0.12
N ASP A 286 3.24 21.30 0.22
CA ASP A 286 2.82 22.42 -0.61
C ASP A 286 3.65 22.56 -1.90
N LYS A 287 4.94 22.24 -1.85
CA LYS A 287 5.80 22.12 -3.05
C LYS A 287 5.40 20.90 -3.87
N GLY A 288 5.20 19.76 -3.20
CA GLY A 288 4.74 18.52 -3.85
C GLY A 288 3.42 18.69 -4.59
N ALA A 289 2.42 19.30 -3.93
CA ALA A 289 1.12 19.59 -4.54
C ALA A 289 1.24 20.58 -5.71
N ALA A 290 2.05 21.63 -5.56
CA ALA A 290 2.27 22.60 -6.63
C ALA A 290 2.98 21.99 -7.85
N ALA A 291 3.99 21.14 -7.64
CA ALA A 291 4.70 20.44 -8.70
C ALA A 291 3.78 19.46 -9.43
N ALA A 292 3.02 18.67 -8.69
CA ALA A 292 2.04 17.75 -9.28
C ALA A 292 0.96 18.49 -10.08
N MET A 293 0.46 19.64 -9.59
CA MET A 293 -0.45 20.49 -10.37
C MET A 293 0.22 21.08 -11.62
N LEU A 294 1.46 21.56 -11.52
CA LEU A 294 2.22 22.12 -12.63
C LEU A 294 2.35 21.09 -13.76
N LYS A 295 2.85 19.89 -13.45
CA LYS A 295 3.05 18.82 -14.43
C LYS A 295 1.75 18.45 -15.17
N ASN A 296 0.69 18.15 -14.42
CA ASN A 296 -0.60 17.79 -15.03
C ASN A 296 -1.22 18.97 -15.82
N ALA A 297 -1.17 20.19 -15.29
CA ALA A 297 -1.76 21.36 -15.95
C ALA A 297 -0.97 21.78 -17.21
N SER A 298 0.34 21.54 -17.24
CA SER A 298 1.20 21.80 -18.40
C SER A 298 0.73 21.02 -19.63
N GLU A 299 0.42 19.73 -19.47
CA GLU A 299 -0.09 18.88 -20.55
C GLU A 299 -1.53 19.22 -20.93
N LEU A 300 -2.38 19.50 -19.94
CA LEU A 300 -3.77 19.86 -20.19
C LEU A 300 -3.95 21.23 -20.86
N ALA A 301 -2.94 22.13 -20.77
CA ALA A 301 -2.95 23.44 -21.43
C ALA A 301 -3.13 23.37 -22.95
N LYS A 302 -2.83 22.21 -23.54
CA LYS A 302 -3.02 21.91 -24.96
C LYS A 302 -4.46 21.98 -25.43
N GLU A 303 -5.42 21.64 -24.56
CA GLU A 303 -6.85 21.66 -24.87
C GLU A 303 -7.64 22.65 -24.02
N ASP A 304 -7.13 23.03 -22.85
CA ASP A 304 -7.78 23.97 -21.94
C ASP A 304 -6.83 25.15 -21.59
N PRO A 305 -7.03 26.33 -22.21
CA PRO A 305 -6.22 27.51 -21.94
C PRO A 305 -6.22 27.97 -20.48
N SER A 306 -7.22 27.59 -19.67
CA SER A 306 -7.22 27.90 -18.24
C SER A 306 -6.10 27.19 -17.49
N LYS A 307 -5.69 26.01 -17.96
CA LYS A 307 -4.61 25.21 -17.36
C LYS A 307 -3.23 25.80 -17.57
N LEU A 308 -3.04 26.57 -18.64
CA LEU A 308 -1.82 27.38 -18.82
C LEU A 308 -1.63 28.36 -17.65
N ASN A 309 -2.69 29.05 -17.24
CA ASN A 309 -2.60 30.01 -16.13
C ASN A 309 -2.29 29.29 -14.81
N ASP A 310 -2.92 28.15 -14.56
CA ASP A 310 -2.64 27.33 -13.37
C ASP A 310 -1.17 26.88 -13.35
N ALA A 311 -0.68 26.30 -14.45
CA ALA A 311 0.70 25.87 -14.58
C ALA A 311 1.68 27.02 -14.32
N LYS A 312 1.46 28.17 -14.96
CA LYS A 312 2.28 29.37 -14.75
C LYS A 312 2.31 29.79 -13.27
N VAL A 313 1.14 29.93 -12.64
CA VAL A 313 1.05 30.38 -11.24
C VAL A 313 1.77 29.41 -10.31
N LYS A 314 1.64 28.09 -10.54
CA LYS A 314 2.35 27.08 -9.74
C LYS A 314 3.86 27.10 -9.97
N ALA A 315 4.32 27.23 -11.21
CA ALA A 315 5.73 27.35 -11.52
C ALA A 315 6.35 28.61 -10.87
N ASP A 316 5.71 29.77 -11.03
CA ASP A 316 6.16 31.03 -10.42
C ASP A 316 6.21 30.93 -8.89
N SER A 317 5.22 30.26 -8.27
CA SER A 317 5.22 30.02 -6.83
C SER A 317 6.35 29.10 -6.37
N LEU A 318 6.65 28.04 -7.13
CA LEU A 318 7.74 27.11 -6.81
C LEU A 318 9.11 27.79 -6.93
N LEU A 319 9.33 28.55 -8.00
CA LEU A 319 10.56 29.33 -8.19
C LEU A 319 10.75 30.34 -7.06
N ALA A 320 9.71 31.09 -6.70
CA ALA A 320 9.75 32.03 -5.59
C ALA A 320 10.07 31.36 -4.25
N LYS A 321 9.55 30.14 -4.02
CA LYS A 321 9.88 29.35 -2.81
C LYS A 321 11.35 28.95 -2.79
N LEU A 322 11.87 28.39 -3.89
CA LEU A 322 13.29 28.04 -4.00
C LEU A 322 14.20 29.25 -3.72
N ASP A 323 13.86 30.41 -4.30
CA ASP A 323 14.61 31.65 -4.11
C ASP A 323 14.54 32.13 -2.64
N SER A 324 13.34 32.10 -2.03
CA SER A 324 13.12 32.55 -0.64
C SER A 324 13.82 31.66 0.39
N GLU A 325 13.88 30.36 0.13
CA GLU A 325 14.49 29.36 1.00
C GLU A 325 15.99 29.18 0.72
N LYS A 326 16.51 29.81 -0.35
CA LYS A 326 17.86 29.59 -0.87
C LYS A 326 18.16 28.12 -1.15
N SER A 327 17.13 27.38 -1.57
CA SER A 327 17.27 25.96 -1.95
C SER A 327 17.48 25.83 -3.45
N SER A 328 18.28 24.84 -3.86
CA SER A 328 18.48 24.50 -5.28
C SER A 328 17.44 23.51 -5.81
N SER A 329 16.82 22.72 -4.94
CA SER A 329 15.87 21.66 -5.30
C SER A 329 15.01 21.21 -4.12
N PHE A 330 14.02 20.36 -4.38
CA PHE A 330 13.24 19.63 -3.38
C PHE A 330 12.89 18.24 -3.90
N THR A 331 12.50 17.33 -3.00
CA THR A 331 12.14 15.95 -3.36
C THR A 331 10.64 15.75 -3.24
N LEU A 332 10.04 15.17 -4.27
CA LEU A 332 8.63 14.77 -4.28
C LEU A 332 8.42 13.48 -3.48
N PRO A 333 7.18 13.19 -3.04
CA PRO A 333 6.86 11.92 -2.38
C PRO A 333 7.24 10.68 -3.20
N THR A 334 7.24 10.78 -4.53
CA THR A 334 7.68 9.72 -5.46
C THR A 334 9.20 9.51 -5.48
N GLY A 335 9.97 10.30 -4.74
CA GLY A 335 11.44 10.27 -4.74
C GLY A 335 12.08 11.06 -5.89
N GLU A 336 11.28 11.68 -6.76
CA GLU A 336 11.78 12.57 -7.81
C GLU A 336 12.38 13.84 -7.21
N ALA A 337 13.59 14.21 -7.64
CA ALA A 337 14.20 15.50 -7.32
C ALA A 337 13.75 16.54 -8.36
N VAL A 338 13.15 17.63 -7.89
CA VAL A 338 12.70 18.75 -8.71
C VAL A 338 13.60 19.94 -8.43
N ASP A 339 14.31 20.40 -9.45
CA ASP A 339 15.17 21.58 -9.37
C ASP A 339 14.59 22.75 -10.18
N ARG A 340 15.35 23.86 -10.22
CA ARG A 340 14.97 25.06 -10.97
C ARG A 340 14.77 24.77 -12.46
N ASN A 341 15.63 23.96 -13.07
CA ASN A 341 15.56 23.64 -14.49
C ASN A 341 14.31 22.81 -14.78
N SER A 342 13.96 21.83 -13.94
CA SER A 342 12.72 21.04 -14.08
C SER A 342 11.47 21.93 -14.04
N ILE A 343 11.41 22.90 -13.10
CA ILE A 343 10.25 23.81 -13.01
C ILE A 343 10.16 24.72 -14.24
N LEU A 344 11.30 25.23 -14.72
CA LEU A 344 11.36 26.07 -15.91
C LEU A 344 11.01 25.28 -17.18
N GLU A 345 11.43 24.02 -17.26
CA GLU A 345 11.07 23.10 -18.34
C GLU A 345 9.55 22.87 -18.37
N ASP A 346 8.93 22.50 -17.25
CA ASP A 346 7.48 22.31 -17.17
C ASP A 346 6.71 23.59 -17.52
N LYS A 347 7.21 24.76 -17.08
CA LYS A 347 6.64 26.07 -17.41
C LYS A 347 6.79 26.40 -18.90
N GLY A 348 7.94 26.12 -19.49
CA GLY A 348 8.21 26.31 -20.91
C GLY A 348 7.32 25.42 -21.78
N ASN A 349 7.16 24.15 -21.38
CA ASN A 349 6.26 23.17 -21.98
C ASN A 349 4.80 23.62 -21.88
N ALA A 350 4.39 24.17 -20.74
CA ALA A 350 3.03 24.71 -20.57
C ALA A 350 2.76 25.83 -21.57
N PHE A 351 3.72 26.74 -21.80
CA PHE A 351 3.58 27.79 -22.81
C PHE A 351 3.54 27.25 -24.24
N ILE A 352 4.34 26.24 -24.57
CA ILE A 352 4.24 25.53 -25.86
C ILE A 352 2.84 24.95 -26.04
N ASN A 353 2.39 24.15 -25.08
CA ASN A 353 1.09 23.48 -25.11
C ASN A 353 -0.06 24.49 -25.17
N GLY A 354 0.03 25.58 -24.43
CA GLY A 354 -0.95 26.68 -24.44
C GLY A 354 -0.89 27.60 -25.67
N GLY A 355 -0.13 27.26 -26.71
CA GLY A 355 -0.07 28.01 -27.97
C GLY A 355 0.68 29.34 -27.87
N LYS A 356 1.61 29.46 -26.92
CA LYS A 356 2.42 30.66 -26.64
C LYS A 356 3.93 30.38 -26.72
N PRO A 357 4.44 29.92 -27.88
CA PRO A 357 5.83 29.50 -28.01
C PRO A 357 6.84 30.66 -27.87
N ALA A 358 6.45 31.91 -28.12
CA ALA A 358 7.32 33.07 -27.92
C ALA A 358 7.66 33.30 -26.44
N GLU A 359 6.70 33.11 -25.55
CA GLU A 359 6.89 33.15 -24.11
C GLU A 359 7.72 31.94 -23.63
N SER A 360 7.50 30.78 -24.23
CA SER A 360 8.30 29.58 -23.97
C SER A 360 9.79 29.80 -24.24
N VAL A 361 10.16 30.47 -25.34
CA VAL A 361 11.56 30.84 -25.64
C VAL A 361 12.19 31.67 -24.52
N LYS A 362 11.44 32.58 -23.89
CA LYS A 362 11.96 33.39 -22.77
C LYS A 362 12.27 32.51 -21.57
N VAL A 363 11.35 31.60 -21.23
CA VAL A 363 11.51 30.68 -20.10
C VAL A 363 12.69 29.74 -20.33
N PHE A 364 12.81 29.09 -21.50
CA PHE A 364 13.92 28.18 -21.78
C PHE A 364 15.28 28.87 -21.79
N ASN A 365 15.34 30.18 -22.07
CA ASN A 365 16.60 30.92 -21.99
C ASN A 365 17.14 31.06 -20.56
N GLU A 366 16.28 30.94 -19.55
CA GLU A 366 16.64 30.96 -18.12
C GLU A 366 17.20 29.62 -17.63
N ILE A 367 17.03 28.52 -18.38
CA ILE A 367 17.53 27.20 -18.02
C ILE A 367 19.05 27.15 -18.19
N THR A 368 19.73 26.58 -17.19
CA THR A 368 21.19 26.45 -17.19
C THR A 368 21.66 25.13 -17.77
N ASP A 369 20.85 24.09 -17.70
CA ASP A 369 21.13 22.82 -18.39
C ASP A 369 21.02 23.00 -19.90
N ALA A 370 22.16 22.90 -20.59
CA ALA A 370 22.24 23.14 -22.02
C ALA A 370 21.39 22.15 -22.84
N ARG A 371 21.23 20.90 -22.38
CA ARG A 371 20.46 19.88 -23.09
C ARG A 371 18.97 20.20 -23.03
N VAL A 372 18.46 20.43 -21.83
CA VAL A 372 17.05 20.80 -21.59
C VAL A 372 16.70 22.11 -22.30
N LYS A 373 17.56 23.13 -22.13
CA LYS A 373 17.41 24.43 -22.82
C LYS A 373 17.31 24.29 -24.32
N ASN A 374 18.29 23.62 -24.94
CA ASN A 374 18.36 23.52 -26.39
C ASN A 374 17.21 22.70 -26.97
N PHE A 375 16.78 21.65 -26.28
CA PHE A 375 15.63 20.86 -26.70
C PHE A 375 14.33 21.68 -26.66
N GLY A 376 14.05 22.32 -25.53
CA GLY A 376 12.87 23.18 -25.36
C GLY A 376 12.84 24.37 -26.33
N LEU A 377 13.98 25.04 -26.53
CA LEU A 377 14.11 26.08 -27.55
C LEU A 377 13.84 25.54 -28.96
N GLY A 378 14.34 24.34 -29.27
CA GLY A 378 14.06 23.65 -30.53
C GLY A 378 12.56 23.45 -30.75
N GLN A 379 11.85 22.92 -29.75
CA GLN A 379 10.40 22.75 -29.81
C GLN A 379 9.64 24.07 -29.97
N ALA A 380 10.03 25.11 -29.24
CA ALA A 380 9.39 26.41 -29.33
C ALA A 380 9.61 27.06 -30.71
N TYR A 381 10.83 26.95 -31.27
CA TYR A 381 11.13 27.49 -32.61
C TYR A 381 10.42 26.73 -33.73
N MET A 382 10.19 25.43 -33.58
CA MET A 382 9.35 24.68 -34.52
C MET A 382 7.92 25.23 -34.56
N ASP A 383 7.32 25.51 -33.41
CA ASP A 383 5.96 26.08 -33.35
C ASP A 383 5.90 27.54 -33.85
N LEU A 384 7.00 28.28 -33.72
CA LEU A 384 7.19 29.60 -34.32
C LEU A 384 7.52 29.53 -35.83
N ASN A 385 7.63 28.34 -36.42
CA ASN A 385 8.07 28.12 -37.80
C ASN A 385 9.44 28.75 -38.13
N SER A 386 10.30 28.89 -37.12
CA SER A 386 11.68 29.40 -37.24
C SER A 386 12.65 28.23 -37.39
N LEU A 387 12.64 27.60 -38.56
CA LEU A 387 13.26 26.29 -38.78
C LEU A 387 14.78 26.28 -38.65
N ASP A 388 15.47 27.34 -39.10
CA ASP A 388 16.93 27.43 -38.96
C ASP A 388 17.35 27.45 -37.49
N ASN A 389 16.62 28.21 -36.65
CA ASN A 389 16.86 28.26 -35.22
C ASN A 389 16.49 26.94 -34.54
N ALA A 390 15.37 26.33 -34.92
CA ALA A 390 14.98 25.02 -34.44
C ALA A 390 16.07 23.98 -34.73
N PHE A 391 16.59 23.96 -35.96
CA PHE A 391 17.68 23.06 -36.36
C PHE A 391 18.93 23.27 -35.52
N LEU A 392 19.39 24.51 -35.35
CA LEU A 392 20.59 24.80 -34.57
C LEU A 392 20.46 24.36 -33.11
N MET A 393 19.31 24.60 -32.50
CA MET A 393 19.05 24.24 -31.11
C MET A 393 18.95 22.72 -30.94
N LEU A 394 18.12 22.05 -31.74
CA LEU A 394 18.00 20.59 -31.70
C LEU A 394 19.35 19.92 -31.97
N LYS A 395 20.12 20.42 -32.98
CA LYS A 395 21.49 19.95 -33.30
C LYS A 395 22.37 19.97 -32.08
N SER A 396 22.29 21.04 -31.31
CA SER A 396 23.06 21.22 -30.10
C SER A 396 22.59 20.30 -28.98
N ALA A 397 21.29 20.02 -28.85
CA ALA A 397 20.74 19.12 -27.85
C ALA A 397 21.20 17.66 -28.01
N VAL A 398 21.24 17.14 -29.25
CA VAL A 398 21.66 15.74 -29.52
C VAL A 398 23.16 15.57 -29.75
N LYS A 399 23.91 16.68 -29.89
CA LYS A 399 25.33 16.67 -30.23
C LYS A 399 26.14 15.80 -29.27
N ASP A 400 25.87 15.90 -27.98
CA ASP A 400 26.63 15.20 -26.94
C ASP A 400 26.26 13.71 -26.83
N ILE A 401 25.02 13.36 -27.19
CA ILE A 401 24.52 11.97 -27.25
C ILE A 401 25.16 11.23 -28.42
N VAL A 402 25.17 11.87 -29.61
CA VAL A 402 25.76 11.28 -30.83
C VAL A 402 27.30 11.24 -30.76
N LYS A 403 27.93 12.20 -30.07
CA LYS A 403 29.39 12.28 -29.93
C LYS A 403 29.96 11.47 -28.76
N SER A 404 29.14 10.76 -27.98
CA SER A 404 29.68 9.92 -26.91
C SER A 404 30.57 8.84 -27.55
N SER A 405 31.88 9.05 -27.44
CA SER A 405 32.94 8.24 -28.04
C SER A 405 33.14 6.90 -27.33
N ASN A 406 32.29 6.57 -26.36
CA ASN A 406 32.51 5.52 -25.37
C ASN A 406 31.62 4.27 -25.58
N GLY A 407 31.30 3.94 -26.83
CA GLY A 407 30.60 2.69 -27.17
C GLY A 407 29.06 2.79 -27.20
N TYR A 408 28.40 1.67 -27.48
CA TYR A 408 26.94 1.56 -27.60
C TYR A 408 26.24 1.74 -26.23
N GLU A 409 26.83 1.23 -25.14
CA GLU A 409 26.28 1.35 -23.78
C GLU A 409 26.25 2.79 -23.26
N ALA A 410 27.31 3.57 -23.47
CA ALA A 410 27.34 4.99 -23.06
C ALA A 410 26.34 5.85 -23.85
N ARG A 411 26.02 5.43 -25.08
CA ARG A 411 24.93 6.04 -25.87
C ARG A 411 23.57 5.62 -25.36
N MET A 412 23.33 4.33 -25.13
CA MET A 412 22.06 3.86 -24.54
C MET A 412 21.78 4.51 -23.18
N LEU A 413 22.78 4.64 -22.29
CA LEU A 413 22.59 5.30 -21.00
C LEU A 413 22.23 6.78 -21.15
N ALA A 414 22.89 7.49 -22.09
CA ALA A 414 22.56 8.89 -22.37
C ALA A 414 21.21 9.07 -23.08
N GLU A 415 20.76 8.06 -23.84
CA GLU A 415 19.44 7.99 -24.47
C GLU A 415 18.34 7.64 -23.45
N GLU A 416 18.60 6.73 -22.52
CA GLU A 416 17.70 6.36 -21.40
C GLU A 416 17.41 7.56 -20.49
N ASP A 417 18.39 8.46 -20.32
CA ASP A 417 18.24 9.69 -19.56
C ASP A 417 17.64 10.86 -20.36
N PHE A 418 17.42 10.72 -21.68
CA PHE A 418 16.87 11.79 -22.51
C PHE A 418 15.65 11.30 -23.30
N ASP A 419 14.50 11.27 -22.63
CA ASP A 419 13.20 10.91 -23.22
C ASP A 419 12.90 11.70 -24.53
N GLY A 420 13.45 12.90 -24.66
CA GLY A 420 13.37 13.77 -25.83
C GLY A 420 14.24 13.37 -27.03
N VAL A 421 15.10 12.34 -26.98
CA VAL A 421 15.94 11.91 -28.14
C VAL A 421 15.05 11.61 -29.34
N ASN A 422 14.03 10.77 -29.16
CA ASN A 422 13.17 10.33 -30.26
C ASN A 422 12.38 11.51 -30.86
N GLU A 423 11.92 12.43 -30.02
CA GLU A 423 11.23 13.63 -30.49
C GLU A 423 12.20 14.60 -31.19
N ALA A 424 13.41 14.79 -30.66
CA ALA A 424 14.45 15.58 -31.28
C ALA A 424 14.82 15.00 -32.65
N LEU A 425 15.07 13.69 -32.74
CA LEU A 425 15.36 12.97 -33.99
C LEU A 425 14.22 13.05 -34.99
N PHE A 426 12.98 12.94 -34.55
CA PHE A 426 11.81 13.14 -35.41
C PHE A 426 11.73 14.58 -35.92
N ALA A 427 11.97 15.56 -35.05
CA ALA A 427 12.05 16.97 -35.40
C ALA A 427 13.19 17.29 -36.39
N PHE A 428 14.35 16.64 -36.26
CA PHE A 428 15.43 16.73 -37.26
C PHE A 428 15.02 16.19 -38.60
N ALA A 429 14.42 15.00 -38.62
CA ALA A 429 13.92 14.42 -39.86
C ALA A 429 12.93 15.39 -40.52
N ALA A 430 12.07 16.03 -39.73
CA ALA A 430 11.15 17.06 -40.20
C ALA A 430 11.78 18.33 -40.78
N LEU A 431 12.95 18.72 -40.26
CA LEU A 431 13.71 19.86 -40.76
C LEU A 431 14.52 19.54 -42.03
N LEU A 432 14.96 18.29 -42.22
CA LEU A 432 15.74 17.84 -43.38
C LEU A 432 14.91 17.56 -44.63
N ASP A 433 13.59 17.43 -44.51
CA ASP A 433 12.63 17.16 -45.60
C ASP A 433 12.11 18.44 -46.29
N LYS A 434 12.62 19.61 -45.91
CA LYS A 434 12.47 20.89 -46.62
C LYS A 434 13.76 21.25 -47.33
#